data_AF-A0AAV5SXU3-F1
#
_entry.id   AF-A0AAV5SXU3-F1
#
_cell.length_a   1.000
_cell.length_b   1.000
_cell.length_c   1.000
_cell.angle_alpha   90.00
_cell.angle_beta   90.00
_cell.angle_gamma   90.00
#
_symmetry.space_group_name_H-M   'P 1'
#
loop_
_entity.id
_entity.type
_entity.pdbx_description
1 polymer ?
#
loop_
_entity_poly.entity_id
_entity_poly.type
_entity_poly.pdbx_seq_one_letter_code
_entity_poly.pdbx_strand_id
1 'polypeptide(L)'
;MNVHSMWDRIVNIYANILIRLSFGTIRPAVAGSRIVYQSILFYENQEISSNSAFIFVNSEPLIDFAAPTLSKVIPIGGIGAKEPQPLDEKWEIILSKRRENVLISFGSSALSVNLPMPVKMSIIETAKSLPHVTFISKYEKDDDFTKDIASKVLGF
;
A
#
# COMPACT_ATOMS: atom_id res chain seq x y z
N MET A 1 -2.59 -34.27 6.69
CA MET A 1 -3.34 -33.84 7.89
C MET A 1 -4.75 -34.40 7.80
N ASN A 2 -5.22 -35.16 8.78
CA ASN A 2 -6.47 -35.91 8.66
C ASN A 2 -7.63 -35.13 9.31
N VAL A 3 -8.29 -34.29 8.51
CA VAL A 3 -9.37 -33.36 8.92
C VAL A 3 -10.59 -34.01 9.59
N HIS A 4 -10.66 -35.34 9.60
CA HIS A 4 -11.77 -36.10 10.22
C HIS A 4 -11.49 -36.54 11.67
N SER A 5 -10.26 -36.36 12.19
CA SER A 5 -9.93 -36.68 13.58
C SER A 5 -10.63 -35.73 14.56
N MET A 6 -11.27 -36.27 15.60
CA MET A 6 -11.89 -35.47 16.66
C MET A 6 -10.88 -34.59 17.40
N TRP A 7 -9.63 -35.03 17.54
CA TRP A 7 -8.57 -34.26 18.18
C TRP A 7 -8.17 -33.03 17.37
N ASP A 8 -8.01 -33.17 16.05
CA ASP A 8 -7.70 -32.05 15.17
C ASP A 8 -8.84 -31.01 15.16
N ARG A 9 -10.09 -31.46 15.30
CA ARG A 9 -11.25 -30.56 15.46
C ARG A 9 -11.19 -29.78 16.77
N ILE A 10 -10.81 -30.41 17.88
CA ILE A 10 -10.66 -29.75 19.18
C ILE A 10 -9.53 -28.70 19.12
N VAL A 11 -8.38 -29.05 18.55
CA VAL A 11 -7.25 -28.13 18.37
C VAL A 11 -7.65 -26.95 17.48
N ASN A 12 -8.38 -27.21 16.38
CA ASN A 12 -8.88 -26.16 15.51
C ASN A 12 -9.87 -25.23 16.21
N ILE A 13 -10.77 -25.74 17.05
CA ILE A 13 -11.71 -24.92 17.82
C ILE A 13 -10.94 -24.03 18.81
N TYR A 14 -9.98 -24.61 19.54
CA TYR A 14 -9.15 -23.86 20.49
C TYR A 14 -8.32 -22.77 19.79
N ALA A 15 -7.68 -23.11 18.66
CA ALA A 15 -6.96 -22.17 17.83
C ALA A 15 -7.88 -21.06 17.29
N ASN A 16 -9.11 -21.38 16.88
CA ASN A 16 -10.08 -20.39 16.40
C ASN A 16 -10.47 -19.40 17.52
N ILE A 17 -10.70 -19.90 18.73
CA ILE A 17 -11.02 -19.07 19.89
C ILE A 17 -9.84 -18.14 20.21
N LEU A 18 -8.61 -18.67 20.26
CA LEU A 18 -7.41 -17.87 20.48
C LEU A 18 -7.22 -16.78 19.42
N ILE A 19 -7.33 -17.14 18.13
CA ILE A 19 -7.23 -16.17 17.02
C ILE A 19 -8.32 -15.11 17.15
N ARG A 20 -9.56 -15.47 17.50
CA ARG A 20 -10.64 -14.50 17.72
C ARG A 20 -10.38 -13.58 18.90
N LEU A 21 -9.77 -14.06 19.98
CA LEU A 21 -9.43 -13.22 21.13
C LEU A 21 -8.26 -12.28 20.80
N SER A 22 -7.21 -12.80 20.17
CA SER A 22 -6.02 -12.01 19.82
C SER A 22 -6.29 -10.98 18.72
N PHE A 23 -7.10 -11.32 17.70
CA PHE A 23 -7.34 -10.46 16.54
C PHE A 23 -8.75 -9.85 16.49
N GLY A 24 -9.63 -10.21 17.41
CA GLY A 24 -11.02 -9.72 17.45
C GLY A 24 -11.13 -8.23 17.76
N THR A 25 -10.16 -7.65 18.47
CA THR A 25 -10.07 -6.21 18.76
C THR A 25 -9.28 -5.44 17.70
N ILE A 26 -8.31 -6.09 17.05
CA ILE A 26 -7.50 -5.50 15.98
C ILE A 26 -8.37 -5.21 14.76
N ARG A 27 -9.27 -6.13 14.37
CA ARG A 27 -10.17 -5.95 13.23
C ARG A 27 -11.03 -4.67 13.31
N PRO A 28 -11.78 -4.40 14.40
CA PRO A 28 -12.57 -3.17 14.52
C PRO A 28 -11.71 -1.91 14.69
N ALA A 29 -10.56 -1.99 15.36
CA ALA A 29 -9.66 -0.84 15.50
C ALA A 29 -9.05 -0.42 14.15
N VAL A 30 -8.70 -1.40 13.31
CA VAL A 30 -8.24 -1.19 11.94
C VAL A 30 -9.43 -0.73 11.08
N ALA A 31 -10.64 -1.25 11.28
CA ALA A 31 -11.89 -0.80 10.65
C ALA A 31 -12.26 0.67 10.90
N GLY A 32 -11.95 1.21 12.08
CA GLY A 32 -12.16 2.63 12.38
C GLY A 32 -11.20 3.58 11.68
N SER A 33 -10.13 3.08 11.05
CA SER A 33 -9.22 3.90 10.25
C SER A 33 -9.85 4.23 8.89
N ARG A 34 -9.63 5.45 8.39
CA ARG A 34 -10.15 5.93 7.09
C ARG A 34 -9.77 5.03 5.90
N ILE A 35 -8.66 4.29 6.03
CA ILE A 35 -8.17 3.27 5.07
C ILE A 35 -9.14 2.09 4.99
N VAL A 36 -9.73 1.71 6.11
CA VAL A 36 -10.58 0.53 6.22
C VAL A 36 -12.05 0.90 6.16
N TYR A 37 -12.46 2.16 6.37
CA TYR A 37 -13.77 2.66 5.94
C TYR A 37 -14.01 2.41 4.44
N GLN A 38 -12.97 2.53 3.61
CA GLN A 38 -13.04 2.15 2.19
C GLN A 38 -13.21 0.63 1.99
N SER A 39 -12.87 -0.18 2.99
CA SER A 39 -13.20 -1.60 3.09
C SER A 39 -14.38 -1.93 4.03
N ILE A 40 -15.08 -0.96 4.64
CA ILE A 40 -16.38 -1.20 5.28
C ILE A 40 -17.44 -1.40 4.19
N LEU A 41 -17.21 -0.83 3.01
CA LEU A 41 -17.87 -1.23 1.77
C LEU A 41 -17.74 -2.74 1.48
N PHE A 42 -16.85 -3.50 2.13
CA PHE A 42 -16.66 -4.93 1.86
C PHE A 42 -17.86 -5.82 2.29
N TYR A 43 -18.70 -5.38 3.24
CA TYR A 43 -19.95 -6.09 3.56
C TYR A 43 -21.04 -5.80 2.51
N GLU A 44 -21.18 -4.54 2.08
CA GLU A 44 -22.10 -4.14 1.00
C GLU A 44 -21.66 -4.74 -0.36
N ASN A 45 -20.35 -4.76 -0.62
CA ASN A 45 -19.75 -5.34 -1.80
C ASN A 45 -19.94 -6.85 -1.88
N GLN A 46 -20.11 -7.59 -0.78
CA GLN A 46 -20.35 -9.03 -0.84
C GLN A 46 -21.75 -9.36 -1.37
N GLU A 47 -22.77 -8.62 -0.94
CA GLU A 47 -24.13 -8.79 -1.45
C GLU A 47 -24.23 -8.33 -2.91
N ILE A 48 -23.63 -7.18 -3.23
CA ILE A 48 -23.54 -6.68 -4.61
C ILE A 48 -22.76 -7.65 -5.50
N SER A 49 -21.62 -8.15 -5.04
CA SER A 49 -20.80 -9.14 -5.75
C SER A 49 -21.51 -10.47 -5.92
N SER A 50 -22.30 -10.91 -4.93
CA SER A 50 -23.12 -12.12 -5.03
C SER A 50 -24.18 -11.96 -6.12
N ASN A 51 -24.87 -10.83 -6.12
CA ASN A 51 -26.00 -10.54 -7.02
C ASN A 51 -25.58 -10.01 -8.40
N SER A 52 -24.30 -9.67 -8.60
CA SER A 52 -23.80 -9.21 -9.89
C SER A 52 -23.57 -10.38 -10.86
N ALA A 53 -23.89 -10.13 -12.14
CA ALA A 53 -23.64 -11.07 -13.23
C ALA A 53 -22.15 -11.16 -13.59
N PHE A 54 -21.43 -10.05 -13.51
CA PHE A 54 -20.00 -9.94 -13.77
C PHE A 54 -19.32 -9.05 -12.74
N ILE A 55 -18.04 -9.35 -12.47
CA ILE A 55 -17.20 -8.57 -11.56
C ILE A 55 -15.90 -8.29 -12.30
N PHE A 56 -15.66 -7.03 -12.64
CA PHE A 56 -14.40 -6.59 -13.22
C PHE A 56 -13.43 -6.23 -12.10
N VAL A 57 -12.26 -6.87 -12.09
CA VAL A 57 -11.23 -6.64 -11.07
C VAL A 57 -9.99 -6.07 -11.73
N ASN A 58 -9.38 -5.06 -11.10
CA ASN A 58 -8.15 -4.46 -11.58
C ASN A 58 -6.94 -5.33 -11.22
N SER A 59 -6.84 -6.51 -11.82
CA SER A 59 -5.75 -7.46 -11.63
C SER A 59 -5.22 -8.01 -12.95
N GLU A 60 -3.93 -8.32 -12.97
CA GLU A 60 -3.23 -8.94 -14.09
C GLU A 60 -2.87 -10.38 -13.72
N PRO A 61 -3.55 -11.40 -14.27
CA PRO A 61 -3.37 -12.80 -13.87
C PRO A 61 -1.96 -13.34 -14.02
N LEU A 62 -1.15 -12.74 -14.91
CA LEU A 62 0.24 -13.16 -15.12
C LEU A 62 1.19 -12.67 -14.01
N ILE A 63 0.82 -11.62 -13.28
CA ILE A 63 1.63 -10.99 -12.24
C ILE A 63 1.05 -11.31 -10.86
N ASP A 64 -0.27 -11.44 -10.76
CA ASP A 64 -0.98 -11.66 -9.51
C ASP A 64 -0.84 -13.11 -9.02
N PHE A 65 -1.09 -13.31 -7.72
CA PHE A 65 -1.03 -14.64 -7.12
C PHE A 65 -2.18 -15.51 -7.62
N ALA A 66 -1.88 -16.78 -7.89
CA ALA A 66 -2.90 -17.75 -8.24
C ALA A 66 -3.88 -17.97 -7.07
N ALA A 67 -5.14 -17.62 -7.30
CA ALA A 67 -6.23 -17.83 -6.36
C ALA A 67 -7.44 -18.46 -7.08
N PRO A 68 -8.24 -19.30 -6.40
CA PRO A 68 -9.48 -19.79 -6.98
C PRO A 68 -10.42 -18.61 -7.24
N THR A 69 -10.90 -18.52 -8.47
CA THR A 69 -11.84 -17.47 -8.91
C THR A 69 -13.09 -18.08 -9.52
N LEU A 70 -14.16 -17.29 -9.63
CA LEU A 70 -15.39 -17.68 -10.29
C LEU A 70 -15.34 -17.25 -11.76
N SER A 71 -16.01 -17.98 -12.65
CA SER A 71 -16.09 -17.63 -14.09
C SER A 71 -16.69 -16.25 -14.36
N LYS A 72 -17.42 -15.68 -13.38
CA LYS A 72 -18.00 -14.32 -13.47
C LYS A 72 -17.01 -13.19 -13.13
N VAL A 73 -15.84 -13.52 -12.60
CA VAL A 73 -14.79 -12.55 -12.27
C VAL A 73 -13.87 -12.40 -13.47
N ILE A 74 -13.84 -11.21 -14.05
CA ILE A 74 -13.06 -10.89 -15.25
C ILE A 74 -11.91 -9.96 -14.82
N PRO A 75 -10.66 -10.44 -14.82
CA PRO A 75 -9.51 -9.61 -14.52
C PRO A 75 -9.17 -8.71 -15.72
N ILE A 76 -9.11 -7.41 -15.46
CA ILE A 76 -8.69 -6.39 -16.43
C ILE A 76 -7.66 -5.53 -15.72
N GLY A 77 -6.38 -5.70 -16.04
CA GLY A 77 -5.31 -4.89 -15.47
C GLY A 77 -5.33 -3.45 -16.02
N GLY A 78 -4.88 -2.50 -15.21
CA GLY A 78 -4.69 -1.11 -15.64
C GLY A 78 -5.99 -0.33 -15.81
N ILE A 79 -7.10 -0.73 -15.17
CA ILE A 79 -8.34 0.06 -15.19
C ILE A 79 -8.05 1.46 -14.63
N GLY A 80 -8.26 2.48 -15.45
CA GLY A 80 -8.01 3.87 -15.08
C GLY A 80 -6.55 4.34 -15.25
N ALA A 81 -5.67 3.51 -15.77
CA ALA A 81 -4.34 3.95 -16.20
C ALA A 81 -4.49 4.93 -17.37
N LYS A 82 -3.76 6.05 -17.29
CA LYS A 82 -3.70 7.06 -18.35
C LYS A 82 -2.34 6.98 -19.02
N GLU A 83 -2.30 7.37 -20.29
CA GLU A 83 -1.02 7.55 -20.96
C GLU A 83 -0.18 8.61 -20.22
N PRO A 84 1.11 8.34 -20.01
CA PRO A 84 1.99 9.29 -19.34
C PRO A 84 2.13 10.55 -20.18
N GLN A 85 1.99 11.70 -19.54
CA GLN A 85 2.27 12.99 -20.18
C GLN A 85 3.77 13.32 -20.10
N PRO A 86 4.29 14.13 -21.02
CA PRO A 86 5.65 14.67 -20.90
C PRO A 86 5.86 15.37 -19.55
N LEU A 87 7.08 15.29 -19.02
CA LEU A 87 7.43 15.98 -17.79
C LEU A 87 7.52 17.49 -18.02
N ASP A 88 7.08 18.27 -17.04
CA ASP A 88 7.33 19.71 -17.02
C ASP A 88 8.83 19.98 -16.93
N GLU A 89 9.27 21.12 -17.46
CA GLU A 89 10.68 21.54 -17.51
C GLU A 89 11.40 21.40 -16.16
N LYS A 90 10.72 21.77 -15.06
CA LYS A 90 11.24 21.64 -13.70
C LYS A 90 11.62 20.20 -13.37
N TRP A 91 10.75 19.25 -13.67
CA TRP A 91 10.97 17.83 -13.33
C TRP A 91 11.97 17.19 -14.28
N GLU A 92 11.98 17.60 -15.54
CA GLU A 92 12.99 17.17 -16.52
C GLU A 92 14.39 17.54 -16.05
N ILE A 93 14.62 18.78 -15.59
CA ILE A 93 15.91 19.23 -15.05
C ILE A 93 16.31 18.42 -13.80
N ILE A 94 15.37 18.17 -12.89
CA ILE A 94 15.65 17.44 -11.65
C ILE A 94 16.01 15.98 -11.94
N LEU A 95 15.22 15.30 -12.78
CA LEU A 95 15.37 13.88 -13.08
C LEU A 95 16.53 13.60 -14.05
N SER A 96 16.91 14.57 -14.87
CA SER A 96 18.09 14.46 -15.77
C SER A 96 19.42 14.72 -15.06
N LYS A 97 19.41 15.28 -13.84
CA LYS A 97 20.63 15.56 -13.06
C LYS A 97 21.49 14.32 -12.84
N ARG A 98 20.86 13.14 -12.72
CA ARG A 98 21.53 11.86 -12.52
C ARG A 98 20.81 10.76 -13.29
N ARG A 99 21.54 9.68 -13.60
CA ARG A 99 20.99 8.54 -14.34
C ARG A 99 19.96 7.75 -13.53
N GLU A 100 20.16 7.66 -12.21
CA GLU A 100 19.33 6.86 -11.32
C GLU A 100 18.45 7.76 -10.47
N ASN A 101 17.16 7.45 -10.43
CA ASN A 101 16.14 8.24 -9.77
C ASN A 101 15.26 7.34 -8.90
N VAL A 102 14.97 7.76 -7.66
CA VAL A 102 14.11 7.04 -6.72
C VAL A 102 13.02 7.97 -6.22
N LEU A 103 11.76 7.57 -6.43
CA LEU A 103 10.59 8.25 -5.87
C LEU A 103 10.08 7.49 -4.64
N ILE A 104 9.96 8.19 -3.53
CA ILE A 104 9.41 7.67 -2.27
C ILE A 104 8.04 8.33 -2.05
N SER A 105 6.99 7.50 -2.02
CA SER A 105 5.61 7.92 -1.77
C SER A 105 4.84 6.80 -1.11
N PHE A 106 4.14 7.10 -0.01
CA PHE A 106 3.30 6.15 0.74
C PHE A 106 1.81 6.22 0.36
N GLY A 107 1.50 6.94 -0.72
CA GLY A 107 0.13 7.15 -1.20
C GLY A 107 -0.58 8.31 -0.50
N SER A 108 -1.91 8.27 -0.50
CA SER A 108 -2.78 9.27 0.15
C SER A 108 -3.26 8.85 1.54
N SER A 109 -3.11 7.57 1.85
CA SER A 109 -3.64 6.95 3.07
C SER A 109 -2.60 6.91 4.20
N ALA A 110 -1.37 6.50 3.89
CA ALA A 110 -0.24 6.57 4.80
C ALA A 110 0.58 7.81 4.45
N LEU A 111 0.51 8.86 5.28
CA LEU A 111 1.20 10.11 5.01
C LEU A 111 2.64 10.06 5.53
N SER A 112 3.61 10.51 4.72
CA SER A 112 5.02 10.56 5.09
C SER A 112 5.27 11.44 6.33
N VAL A 113 4.46 12.48 6.52
CA VAL A 113 4.53 13.36 7.72
C VAL A 113 4.32 12.60 9.03
N ASN A 114 3.55 11.50 9.01
CA ASN A 114 3.25 10.72 10.21
C ASN A 114 4.35 9.70 10.56
N LEU A 115 5.40 9.59 9.73
CA LEU A 115 6.51 8.69 10.04
C LEU A 115 7.24 9.14 11.31
N PRO A 116 7.69 8.19 12.16
CA PRO A 116 8.57 8.51 13.27
C PRO A 116 9.86 9.18 12.78
N MET A 117 10.37 10.14 13.55
CA MET A 117 11.59 10.88 13.19
C MET A 117 12.79 9.96 12.87
N PRO A 118 13.05 8.85 13.60
CA PRO A 118 14.15 7.94 13.25
C PRO A 118 14.02 7.36 11.83
N VAL A 119 12.81 7.05 11.39
CA VAL A 119 12.55 6.54 10.04
C VAL A 119 12.80 7.62 9.00
N LYS A 120 12.31 8.85 9.24
CA LYS A 120 12.58 10.00 8.35
C LYS A 120 14.09 10.25 8.19
N MET A 121 14.84 10.21 9.28
CA MET A 121 16.29 10.38 9.26
C MET A 121 17.01 9.27 8.51
N SER A 122 16.58 8.01 8.66
CA SER A 122 17.19 6.89 7.92
C SER A 122 17.06 7.04 6.40
N ILE A 123 15.95 7.63 5.92
CA ILE A 123 15.76 7.93 4.49
C ILE A 123 16.76 8.99 4.04
N ILE A 124 16.96 10.04 4.84
CA ILE A 124 17.92 11.12 4.55
C ILE A 124 19.37 10.58 4.55
N GLU A 125 19.73 9.75 5.52
CA GLU A 125 21.05 9.12 5.59
C GLU A 125 21.31 8.20 4.40
N THR A 126 20.30 7.44 3.97
CA THR A 126 20.38 6.61 2.75
C THR A 126 20.56 7.46 1.49
N ALA A 127 19.87 8.60 1.40
CA ALA A 127 20.06 9.51 0.28
C ALA A 127 21.48 10.10 0.25
N LYS A 128 22.07 10.39 1.43
CA LYS A 128 23.46 10.87 1.54
C LYS A 128 24.49 9.83 1.13
N SER A 129 24.26 8.55 1.45
CA SER A 129 25.19 7.47 1.11
C SER A 129 25.19 7.13 -0.37
N LEU A 130 24.15 7.55 -1.11
CA LEU A 130 23.96 7.29 -2.54
C LEU A 130 23.94 8.60 -3.37
N PRO A 131 25.06 9.35 -3.43
CA PRO A 131 25.09 10.67 -4.08
C PRO A 131 24.93 10.62 -5.62
N HIS A 132 25.00 9.42 -6.22
CA HIS A 132 24.79 9.16 -7.65
C HIS A 132 23.31 8.91 -8.01
N VAL A 133 22.43 8.84 -7.01
CA VAL A 133 20.97 8.67 -7.17
C VAL A 133 20.27 9.97 -6.79
N THR A 134 19.25 10.35 -7.55
CA THR A 134 18.35 11.46 -7.20
C THR A 134 17.16 10.91 -6.43
N PHE A 135 17.02 11.31 -5.17
CA PHE A 135 15.89 10.93 -4.33
C PHE A 135 14.83 12.02 -4.34
N ILE A 136 13.59 11.65 -4.66
CA ILE A 136 12.40 12.50 -4.56
C ILE A 136 11.51 11.87 -3.51
N SER A 137 11.24 12.58 -2.41
CA SER A 137 10.33 12.11 -1.38
C SER A 137 9.10 13.00 -1.33
N LYS A 138 7.92 12.41 -1.52
CA LYS A 138 6.65 13.09 -1.30
C LYS A 138 6.48 13.33 0.21
N TYR A 139 6.24 14.57 0.59
CA TYR A 139 5.98 14.97 1.97
C TYR A 139 4.83 15.98 2.03
N GLU A 140 3.95 15.86 3.01
CA GLU A 140 2.66 16.56 3.01
C GLU A 140 2.64 17.90 3.75
N LYS A 141 3.67 18.24 4.53
CA LYS A 141 3.70 19.48 5.33
C LYS A 141 5.03 20.24 5.20
N ASP A 142 4.95 21.57 5.26
CA ASP A 142 6.14 22.43 5.32
C ASP A 142 6.55 22.71 6.78
N ASP A 143 7.15 21.71 7.42
CA ASP A 143 7.61 21.76 8.80
C ASP A 143 9.14 21.97 8.91
N ASP A 144 9.65 22.01 10.15
CA ASP A 144 11.07 22.21 10.41
C ASP A 144 11.92 21.10 9.76
N PHE A 145 11.39 19.88 9.63
CA PHE A 145 12.09 18.78 8.99
C PHE A 145 12.36 19.05 7.49
N THR A 146 11.36 19.54 6.75
CA THR A 146 11.56 19.85 5.33
C THR A 146 12.44 21.08 5.13
N LYS A 147 12.26 22.11 5.96
CA LYS A 147 13.00 23.38 5.86
C LYS A 147 14.47 23.23 6.25
N ASP A 148 14.77 22.54 7.34
CA ASP A 148 16.12 22.50 7.90
C ASP A 148 16.98 21.33 7.43
N ILE A 149 16.36 20.20 7.10
CA ILE A 149 17.08 18.93 6.86
C ILE A 149 16.90 18.47 5.41
N ALA A 150 15.67 18.32 4.94
CA ALA A 150 15.40 17.73 3.64
C ALA A 150 15.90 18.60 2.47
N SER A 151 15.65 19.92 2.53
CA SER A 151 16.11 20.90 1.52
C SER A 151 17.63 20.85 1.30
N LYS A 152 18.40 20.85 2.41
CA LYS A 152 19.87 20.89 2.39
C LYS A 152 20.51 19.63 1.83
N VAL A 153 19.82 18.49 1.90
CA VAL A 153 20.38 17.17 1.54
C VAL A 153 19.88 16.69 0.20
N LEU A 154 18.61 16.90 -0.10
CA LEU A 154 17.98 16.39 -1.32
C LEU A 154 18.17 17.33 -2.52
N GLY A 155 18.74 18.53 -2.30
CA GLY A 155 19.21 19.39 -3.39
C GLY A 155 18.09 19.89 -4.28
N PHE A 156 17.06 20.44 -3.64
CA PHE A 156 16.06 21.32 -4.25
C PHE A 156 16.20 22.71 -3.64
#